data_AF-A0A0J7MSF3-F1
#
_entry.id   AF-A0A0J7MSF3-F1
#
_cell.length_a   1.000
_cell.length_b   1.000
_cell.length_c   1.000
_cell.angle_alpha   90.00
_cell.angle_beta   90.00
_cell.angle_gamma   90.00
#
_symmetry.space_group_name_H-M   'P 1'
#
loop_
_entity.id
_entity.type
_entity.pdbx_description
1 polymer ?
#
loop_
_entity_poly.entity_id
_entity_poly.type
_entity_poly.pdbx_seq_one_letter_code
_entity_poly.pdbx_strand_id
1 'polypeptide(L)'
;MFNFARSIVCSGLDEERRTQLLKQYEAKDNLAILGPPKLNKLLVPTLKASASIVKRDEYQAQSQAQVAASLNAFGSTISLLLGPEVRQLLAEETNPALRQLADGFHLLTDHQHRLSLARRAFIKPSFSLIGKNAAENAPVDEWLLGAHSPRI
;
A
#
# COMPACT_ATOMS: atom_id res chain seq x y z
N MET A 1 -19.49 11.69 -9.40
CA MET A 1 -18.30 10.87 -9.10
C MET A 1 -17.84 10.00 -10.26
N PHE A 2 -18.68 9.16 -10.87
CA PHE A 2 -18.22 8.19 -11.89
C PHE A 2 -17.61 8.82 -13.16
N ASN A 3 -18.08 9.97 -13.63
CA ASN A 3 -17.48 10.67 -14.77
C ASN A 3 -16.06 11.19 -14.46
N PHE A 4 -15.84 11.66 -13.23
CA PHE A 4 -14.52 12.09 -12.75
C PHE A 4 -13.57 10.89 -12.63
N ALA A 5 -14.04 9.79 -12.04
CA ALA A 5 -13.26 8.55 -11.94
C ALA A 5 -12.86 8.01 -13.32
N ARG A 6 -13.76 8.03 -14.30
CA ARG A 6 -13.48 7.60 -15.68
C ARG A 6 -12.32 8.39 -16.28
N SER A 7 -12.30 9.71 -16.11
CA SER A 7 -11.22 10.55 -16.61
C SER A 7 -9.88 10.14 -15.99
N ILE A 8 -9.82 10.04 -14.66
CA ILE A 8 -8.59 9.72 -13.92
C ILE A 8 -8.06 8.32 -14.27
N VAL A 9 -8.94 7.34 -14.48
CA VAL A 9 -8.52 6.00 -14.88
C VAL A 9 -7.78 6.02 -16.23
N CYS A 10 -8.19 6.88 -17.15
CA CYS A 10 -7.57 6.98 -18.48
C CYS A 10 -6.32 7.86 -18.51
N SER A 11 -6.32 8.97 -17.78
CA SER A 11 -5.24 9.99 -17.87
C SER A 11 -4.31 10.04 -16.67
N GLY A 12 -4.66 9.35 -15.57
CA GLY A 12 -4.07 9.58 -14.27
C GLY A 12 -4.50 10.92 -13.66
N LEU A 13 -4.08 11.13 -12.40
CA LEU A 13 -4.06 12.45 -11.79
C LEU A 13 -2.88 13.26 -12.35
N ASP A 14 -3.00 14.58 -12.40
CA ASP A 14 -1.85 15.45 -12.62
C ASP A 14 -0.83 15.28 -11.46
N GLU A 15 0.45 15.48 -11.78
CA GLU A 15 1.56 15.22 -10.83
C GLU A 15 1.48 16.09 -9.58
N GLU A 16 1.09 17.36 -9.74
CA GLU A 16 0.96 18.30 -8.63
C GLU A 16 -0.15 17.84 -7.66
N ARG A 17 -1.33 17.52 -8.18
CA ARG A 17 -2.46 17.04 -7.39
C ARG A 17 -2.15 15.72 -6.72
N ARG A 18 -1.50 14.79 -7.43
CA ARG A 18 -1.09 13.50 -6.85
C ARG A 18 -0.14 13.73 -5.68
N THR A 19 0.89 14.57 -5.87
CA THR A 19 1.87 14.89 -4.82
C THR A 19 1.21 15.56 -3.61
N GLN A 20 0.29 16.50 -3.85
CA GLN A 20 -0.49 17.16 -2.80
C GLN A 20 -1.30 16.15 -1.97
N LEU A 21 -2.03 15.25 -2.64
CA LEU A 21 -2.84 14.23 -1.98
C LEU A 21 -1.98 13.23 -1.20
N LEU A 22 -0.86 12.78 -1.78
CA LEU A 22 0.08 11.87 -1.11
C LEU A 22 0.63 12.50 0.18
N LYS A 23 0.97 13.79 0.14
CA LYS A 23 1.45 14.53 1.32
C LYS A 23 0.34 14.75 2.35
N GLN A 24 -0.86 15.10 1.90
CA GLN A 24 -1.99 15.37 2.78
C GLN A 24 -2.41 14.13 3.56
N TYR A 25 -2.41 12.97 2.91
CA TYR A 25 -2.86 11.71 3.48
C TYR A 25 -1.71 10.75 3.78
N GLU A 26 -0.49 11.27 3.96
CA GLU A 26 0.67 10.45 4.31
C GLU A 26 0.40 9.65 5.60
N ALA A 27 0.58 8.33 5.53
CA ALA A 27 0.44 7.45 6.69
C ALA A 27 1.68 7.57 7.58
N LYS A 28 1.51 8.16 8.77
CA LYS A 28 2.59 8.46 9.73
C LYS A 28 2.48 7.63 11.00
N ASP A 29 3.56 7.60 11.78
CA ASP A 29 3.62 6.99 13.11
C ASP A 29 3.09 5.56 13.10
N ASN A 30 2.08 5.27 13.93
CA ASN A 30 1.45 3.95 14.06
C ASN A 30 0.79 3.46 12.76
N LEU A 31 0.48 4.36 11.83
CA LEU A 31 -0.11 4.03 10.53
C LEU A 31 0.95 3.82 9.45
N ALA A 32 2.24 4.04 9.73
CA ALA A 32 3.31 3.86 8.76
C ALA A 32 3.37 2.42 8.20
N ILE A 33 2.85 1.43 8.94
CA ILE A 33 2.70 0.04 8.50
C ILE A 33 1.80 -0.13 7.28
N LEU A 34 0.89 0.82 7.02
CA LEU A 34 0.07 0.84 5.81
C LEU A 34 0.87 1.22 4.57
N GLY A 35 2.04 1.82 4.74
CA GLY A 35 2.95 2.24 3.68
C GLY A 35 3.59 1.08 2.91
N PRO A 36 4.39 1.38 1.88
CA PRO A 36 5.17 0.36 1.18
C PRO A 36 6.18 -0.27 2.16
N PRO A 37 6.24 -1.61 2.26
CA PRO A 37 7.26 -2.25 3.08
C PRO A 37 8.65 -1.96 2.52
N LYS A 38 9.61 -1.78 3.43
CA LYS A 38 10.99 -1.39 3.13
C LYS A 38 11.74 -2.55 2.49
N LEU A 39 12.53 -2.24 1.47
CA LEU A 39 13.50 -3.20 0.93
C LEU A 39 14.72 -3.23 1.85
N ASN A 40 15.19 -4.43 2.21
CA ASN A 40 16.39 -4.57 3.03
C ASN A 40 17.62 -4.02 2.28
N LYS A 41 18.33 -3.07 2.90
CA LYS A 41 19.51 -2.41 2.31
C LYS A 41 20.61 -3.39 1.91
N LEU A 42 20.69 -4.55 2.58
CA LEU A 42 21.66 -5.61 2.24
C LEU A 42 21.39 -6.26 0.87
N LEU A 43 20.17 -6.15 0.35
CA LEU A 43 19.78 -6.72 -0.94
C LEU A 43 19.97 -5.72 -2.08
N VAL A 44 20.20 -4.45 -1.76
CA VAL A 44 20.41 -3.39 -2.74
C VAL A 44 21.59 -3.68 -3.66
N PRO A 45 22.76 -4.19 -3.21
CA PRO A 45 23.84 -4.57 -4.13
C PRO A 45 23.43 -5.68 -5.11
N THR A 46 22.76 -6.72 -4.62
CA THR A 46 22.27 -7.85 -5.43
C THR A 46 21.26 -7.39 -6.48
N LEU A 47 20.39 -6.44 -6.13
CA LEU A 47 19.36 -5.92 -7.03
C LEU A 47 19.89 -4.87 -7.99
N LYS A 48 20.88 -4.08 -7.58
CA LYS A 48 21.57 -3.09 -8.43
C LYS A 48 22.36 -3.71 -9.57
N ALA A 49 22.62 -5.02 -9.54
CA ALA A 49 23.09 -5.76 -10.71
C ALA A 49 22.15 -5.63 -11.92
N SER A 50 20.88 -5.25 -11.71
CA SER A 50 19.91 -4.97 -12.75
C SER A 50 19.15 -3.65 -12.50
N ALA A 51 19.50 -2.62 -13.27
CA ALA A 51 18.83 -1.31 -13.20
C ALA A 51 17.32 -1.39 -13.46
N SER A 52 16.86 -2.34 -14.28
CA SER A 52 15.43 -2.53 -14.58
C SER A 52 14.65 -3.07 -13.38
N ILE A 53 15.27 -3.94 -12.57
CA ILE A 53 14.65 -4.49 -11.35
C ILE A 53 14.49 -3.38 -10.30
N VAL A 54 15.52 -2.56 -10.11
CA VAL A 54 15.47 -1.41 -9.18
C VAL A 54 14.39 -0.43 -9.59
N LYS A 55 14.39 0.03 -10.86
CA LYS A 55 13.41 0.99 -11.36
C LYS A 55 11.98 0.44 -11.26
N ARG A 56 11.79 -0.86 -11.49
CA ARG A 56 10.47 -1.51 -11.34
C ARG A 56 10.01 -1.54 -9.87
N ASP A 57 10.90 -1.86 -8.93
CA ASP A 57 10.55 -1.84 -7.50
C ASP A 57 10.19 -0.42 -7.02
N GLU A 58 10.91 0.60 -7.50
CA GLU A 58 10.62 2.00 -7.20
C GLU A 58 9.20 2.40 -7.63
N TYR A 59 8.79 2.07 -8.86
CA TYR A 59 7.42 2.33 -9.33
C TYR A 59 6.38 1.56 -8.51
N GLN A 60 6.68 0.33 -8.10
CA GLN A 60 5.75 -0.46 -7.28
C GLN A 60 5.63 0.10 -5.87
N ALA A 61 6.73 0.58 -5.28
CA ALA A 61 6.71 1.28 -4.00
C ALA A 61 5.91 2.59 -4.09
N GLN A 62 6.04 3.35 -5.18
CA GLN A 62 5.22 4.55 -5.42
C GLN A 62 3.73 4.21 -5.54
N SER A 63 3.38 3.13 -6.25
CA SER A 63 2.00 2.66 -6.34
C SER A 63 1.44 2.28 -4.96
N GLN A 64 2.21 1.55 -4.15
CA GLN A 64 1.84 1.24 -2.76
C GLN A 64 1.71 2.49 -1.88
N ALA A 65 2.51 3.53 -2.10
CA ALA A 65 2.41 4.77 -1.35
C ALA A 65 1.08 5.49 -1.65
N GLN A 66 0.61 5.44 -2.90
CA GLN A 66 -0.69 5.98 -3.28
C GLN A 66 -1.87 5.19 -2.69
N VAL A 67 -1.76 3.85 -2.64
CA VAL A 67 -2.74 3.02 -1.94
C VAL A 67 -2.73 3.32 -0.44
N ALA A 68 -1.56 3.46 0.18
CA ALA A 68 -1.43 3.80 1.60
C ALA A 68 -2.05 5.16 1.93
N ALA A 69 -1.82 6.17 1.10
CA ALA A 69 -2.45 7.48 1.27
C ALA A 69 -3.98 7.40 1.12
N SER A 70 -4.46 6.58 0.19
CA SER A 70 -5.90 6.33 0.02
C SER A 70 -6.50 5.64 1.25
N LEU A 71 -5.82 4.63 1.79
CA LEU A 71 -6.20 3.96 3.03
C LEU A 71 -6.26 4.95 4.20
N ASN A 72 -5.25 5.80 4.36
CA ASN A 72 -5.27 6.78 5.45
C ASN A 72 -6.45 7.76 5.33
N ALA A 73 -6.74 8.25 4.11
CA ALA A 73 -7.87 9.13 3.83
C ALA A 73 -9.23 8.48 4.16
N PHE A 74 -9.46 7.26 3.66
CA PHE A 74 -10.69 6.52 3.92
C PHE A 74 -10.81 6.10 5.37
N GLY A 75 -9.74 5.55 5.95
CA GLY A 75 -9.69 5.08 7.33
C GLY A 75 -9.98 6.19 8.33
N SER A 76 -9.40 7.38 8.13
CA SER A 76 -9.68 8.56 8.95
C SER A 76 -11.15 8.98 8.85
N THR A 77 -11.71 8.99 7.63
CA THR A 77 -13.10 9.36 7.38
C THR A 77 -14.08 8.35 8.00
N ILE A 78 -13.83 7.05 7.81
CA ILE A 78 -14.66 5.98 8.38
C ILE A 78 -14.58 6.03 9.92
N SER A 79 -13.40 6.24 10.49
CA SER A 79 -13.22 6.36 11.95
C SER A 79 -14.01 7.54 12.52
N LEU A 80 -14.01 8.68 11.82
CA LEU A 80 -14.83 9.85 12.18
C LEU A 80 -16.33 9.50 12.16
N LEU A 81 -16.82 8.87 11.09
CA LEU A 81 -18.23 8.51 10.93
C LEU A 81 -18.70 7.47 11.97
N LEU A 82 -17.82 6.57 12.40
CA LEU A 82 -18.12 5.56 13.41
C LEU A 82 -17.96 6.07 14.84
N GLY A 83 -17.37 7.26 15.03
CA GLY A 83 -17.21 7.90 16.33
C GLY A 83 -18.57 8.18 17.00
N PRO A 84 -18.69 8.06 18.34
CA PRO A 84 -19.99 8.13 19.03
C PRO A 84 -20.79 9.40 18.73
N GLU A 85 -20.10 10.54 18.69
CA GLU A 85 -20.70 11.86 18.45
C GLU A 85 -21.34 11.96 17.07
N VAL A 86 -20.63 11.54 16.01
CA VAL A 86 -21.15 11.59 14.65
C VAL A 86 -22.18 10.48 14.42
N ARG A 87 -21.92 9.29 14.94
CA ARG A 87 -22.78 8.12 14.74
C ARG A 87 -24.19 8.31 15.29
N GLN A 88 -24.34 9.02 16.42
CA GLN A 88 -25.67 9.34 16.97
C GLN A 88 -26.47 10.31 16.09
N LEU A 89 -25.80 11.10 15.24
CA LEU A 89 -26.43 12.03 14.30
C LEU A 89 -26.80 11.35 12.98
N LEU A 90 -26.29 10.14 12.71
CA LEU A 90 -26.56 9.40 11.50
C LEU A 90 -27.86 8.60 11.62
N ALA A 91 -28.73 8.72 10.61
CA ALA A 91 -29.94 7.91 10.51
C ALA A 91 -29.60 6.43 10.30
N GLU A 92 -30.43 5.50 10.77
CA GLU A 92 -30.16 4.06 10.67
C GLU A 92 -30.03 3.58 9.23
N GLU A 93 -30.70 4.25 8.30
CA GLU A 93 -30.66 4.02 6.86
C GLU A 93 -29.26 4.29 6.26
N THR A 94 -28.35 4.94 6.99
CA THR A 94 -26.96 5.15 6.57
C THR A 94 -26.07 3.92 6.80
N ASN A 95 -26.52 2.96 7.61
CA ASN A 95 -25.74 1.76 7.94
C ASN A 95 -25.28 0.95 6.71
N PRO A 96 -26.10 0.72 5.66
CA PRO A 96 -25.66 0.05 4.44
C PRO A 96 -24.51 0.78 3.73
N ALA A 97 -24.54 2.12 3.71
CA ALA A 97 -23.47 2.91 3.10
C ALA A 97 -22.17 2.82 3.90
N LEU A 98 -22.25 2.83 5.24
CA LEU A 98 -21.09 2.61 6.11
C LEU A 98 -20.48 1.21 5.91
N ARG A 99 -21.32 0.18 5.76
CA ARG A 99 -20.85 -1.18 5.44
C ARG A 99 -20.15 -1.22 4.08
N GLN A 100 -20.72 -0.59 3.06
CA GLN A 100 -20.10 -0.53 1.73
C GLN A 100 -18.73 0.18 1.76
N LEU A 101 -18.59 1.26 2.54
CA LEU A 101 -17.31 1.94 2.76
C LEU A 101 -16.30 1.03 3.46
N ALA A 102 -16.73 0.30 4.50
CA ALA A 102 -15.88 -0.65 5.22
C ALA A 102 -15.42 -1.81 4.31
N ASP A 103 -16.32 -2.37 3.50
CA ASP A 103 -15.99 -3.43 2.55
C ASP A 103 -14.98 -2.94 1.49
N GLY A 104 -15.18 -1.73 0.96
CA GLY A 104 -14.22 -1.09 0.06
C GLY A 104 -12.85 -0.87 0.71
N PHE A 105 -12.84 -0.46 1.99
CA PHE A 105 -11.61 -0.30 2.77
C PHE A 105 -10.88 -1.64 2.97
N HIS A 106 -11.60 -2.72 3.27
CA HIS A 106 -11.02 -4.07 3.35
C HIS A 106 -10.39 -4.50 2.02
N LEU A 107 -11.09 -4.32 0.90
CA LEU A 107 -10.56 -4.65 -0.43
C LEU A 107 -9.31 -3.85 -0.77
N LEU A 108 -9.28 -2.57 -0.42
CA LEU A 108 -8.10 -1.71 -0.64
C LEU A 108 -6.92 -2.11 0.25
N THR A 109 -7.20 -2.54 1.49
CA THR A 109 -6.18 -3.05 2.44
C THR A 109 -5.59 -4.36 1.94
N ASP A 110 -6.42 -5.29 1.47
CA ASP A 110 -5.95 -6.53 0.84
C ASP A 110 -5.13 -6.22 -0.44
N HIS A 111 -5.57 -5.25 -1.25
CA HIS A 111 -4.81 -4.83 -2.42
C HIS A 111 -3.40 -4.33 -2.06
N GLN A 112 -3.26 -3.57 -0.96
CA GLN A 112 -1.95 -3.14 -0.46
C GLN A 112 -1.03 -4.33 -0.11
N HIS A 113 -1.60 -5.38 0.50
CA HIS A 113 -0.87 -6.62 0.78
C HIS A 113 -0.48 -7.35 -0.52
N ARG A 114 -1.41 -7.47 -1.48
CA ARG A 114 -1.14 -8.11 -2.79
C ARG A 114 -0.06 -7.39 -3.59
N LEU A 115 0.04 -6.07 -3.51
CA LEU A 115 1.14 -5.31 -4.11
C LEU A 115 2.49 -5.66 -3.48
N SER A 116 2.54 -5.93 -2.17
CA SER A 116 3.75 -6.43 -1.51
C SER A 116 4.15 -7.81 -2.01
N LEU A 117 3.19 -8.71 -2.19
CA LEU A 117 3.44 -10.04 -2.79
C LEU A 117 3.93 -9.93 -4.24
N ALA A 118 3.36 -9.01 -5.02
CA ALA A 118 3.82 -8.75 -6.38
C ALA A 118 5.27 -8.26 -6.39
N ARG A 119 5.63 -7.28 -5.55
CA ARG A 119 7.02 -6.80 -5.40
C ARG A 119 7.99 -7.93 -5.07
N ARG A 120 7.62 -8.80 -4.11
CA ARG A 120 8.41 -10.00 -3.77
C ARG A 120 8.62 -10.91 -4.98
N ALA A 121 7.54 -11.25 -5.69
CA ALA A 121 7.61 -12.13 -6.87
C ALA A 121 8.53 -11.57 -7.95
N PHE A 122 8.58 -10.25 -8.11
CA PHE A 122 9.45 -9.58 -9.09
C PHE A 122 10.91 -9.50 -8.68
N ILE A 123 11.20 -9.43 -7.38
CA ILE A 123 12.55 -9.34 -6.84
C ILE A 123 13.19 -10.73 -6.70
N LYS A 124 12.39 -11.76 -6.36
CA LYS A 124 12.81 -13.15 -6.09
C LYS A 124 13.73 -13.76 -7.15
N PRO A 125 13.55 -13.54 -8.47
CA PRO A 125 14.45 -14.10 -9.48
C PRO A 125 15.91 -13.67 -9.35
N SER A 126 16.18 -12.53 -8.71
CA SER A 126 17.52 -11.96 -8.51
C SER A 126 18.30 -12.63 -7.38
N PHE A 127 17.68 -13.51 -6.59
CA PHE A 127 18.31 -14.17 -5.45
C PHE A 127 18.90 -15.52 -5.80
N SER A 128 19.86 -15.96 -4.97
CA SER A 128 20.34 -17.34 -4.94
C SER A 128 19.21 -18.30 -4.57
N LEU A 129 19.38 -19.61 -4.80
CA LEU A 129 18.37 -20.61 -4.43
C LEU A 129 18.01 -20.55 -2.93
N ILE A 130 19.01 -20.34 -2.07
CA ILE A 130 18.83 -20.14 -0.63
C ILE A 130 18.00 -18.87 -0.36
N GLY A 131 18.35 -17.76 -1.02
CA GLY A 131 17.62 -16.50 -0.91
C GLY A 131 16.17 -16.58 -1.41
N LYS A 132 15.89 -17.38 -2.44
CA LYS A 132 14.54 -17.63 -2.94
C LYS A 132 13.66 -18.33 -1.91
N ASN A 133 14.18 -19.38 -1.25
CA ASN A 133 13.45 -20.13 -0.23
C ASN A 133 13.22 -19.31 1.04
N ALA A 134 14.21 -18.50 1.44
CA ALA A 134 14.07 -17.54 2.54
C ALA A 134 12.98 -16.50 2.24
N ALA A 135 13.03 -15.91 1.05
CA ALA A 135 12.08 -14.91 0.59
C ALA A 135 10.66 -15.42 0.37
N GLU A 136 10.42 -16.74 0.32
CA GLU A 136 9.09 -17.34 0.13
C GLU A 136 8.34 -17.48 1.46
N ASN A 137 9.05 -17.85 2.52
CA ASN A 137 8.46 -18.12 3.83
C ASN A 137 8.43 -16.88 4.74
N ALA A 138 9.10 -15.80 4.36
CA ALA A 138 9.13 -14.59 5.17
C ALA A 138 7.76 -13.87 5.16
N PRO A 139 7.25 -13.44 6.34
CA PRO A 139 6.09 -12.56 6.40
C PRO A 139 6.44 -11.20 5.79
N VAL A 140 5.45 -10.53 5.23
CA VAL A 140 5.57 -9.09 4.94
C VAL A 140 5.28 -8.37 6.25
N ASP A 141 6.27 -7.64 6.77
CA ASP A 141 6.14 -6.77 7.93
C ASP A 141 6.54 -5.35 7.52
N GLU A 142 7.21 -4.59 8.39
CA GLU A 142 7.85 -3.33 8.01
C GLU A 142 8.83 -3.52 6.81
N TRP A 143 9.36 -4.73 6.64
CA TRP A 143 10.25 -5.14 5.57
C TRP A 143 9.56 -6.07 4.57
N LEU A 144 9.88 -5.88 3.29
CA LEU A 144 9.28 -6.63 2.19
C LEU A 144 9.58 -8.14 2.28
N LEU A 145 10.69 -8.52 2.92
CA LEU A 145 11.13 -9.90 3.12
C LEU A 145 11.27 -10.26 4.60
N GLY A 146 10.55 -9.56 5.48
CA GLY A 146 10.55 -9.79 6.93
C GLY A 146 11.83 -9.33 7.64
N ALA A 147 11.70 -8.90 8.89
CA ALA A 147 12.83 -8.53 9.74
C ALA A 147 13.76 -9.72 10.08
N HIS A 148 13.25 -10.96 9.97
CA HIS A 148 13.95 -12.19 10.36
C HIS A 148 14.33 -13.10 9.19
N SER A 149 14.31 -12.60 7.94
CA SER A 149 14.85 -13.36 6.82
C SER A 149 16.29 -13.80 7.14
N PRO A 150 16.63 -15.11 7.00
CA PRO A 150 18.02 -15.57 7.07
C PRO A 150 18.89 -14.69 6.18
N ARG A 151 20.12 -14.38 6.62
CA ARG A 151 21.08 -13.60 5.83
C ARG A 151 21.18 -14.21 4.42
N ILE A 152 20.60 -13.51 3.44
CA ILE A 152 20.61 -13.87 2.02
C ILE A 152 21.99 -13.55 1.43
#